data_AF-A0A2D0KAP2-F1
#
_entry.id   AF-A0A2D0KAP2-F1
#
_cell.length_a   1.000
_cell.length_b   1.000
_cell.length_c   1.000
_cell.angle_alpha   90.00
_cell.angle_beta   90.00
_cell.angle_gamma   90.00
#
_symmetry.space_group_name_H-M   'P 1'
#
loop_
_entity.id
_entity.type
_entity.pdbx_description
1 polymer ?
#
loop_
_entity_poly.entity_id
_entity_poly.type
_entity_poly.pdbx_seq_one_letter_code
_entity_poly.pdbx_strand_id
1 'polypeptide(L)'
;MKEIWYELAKSRMRKLGISQERLAESLDVTQGAIGHWLNGRRIPSVEVIMALMKAIGLDNVSFDSKGLVTHAEESEPTLNAHFDIDHRNKTNLLKDRLKTILFREKLNQRELAGLLNVSAQTVNNWLSRNSISREAAQDISEQLGYSLDWLLNGVGEPKLSDASRHHPASEIPPESEWTTIAPWDSETPLDGDEVEVPFLKDIEFACGSGKCVDMDYNGFKLRFSKATLRRIGAPSDGSTILCFPARGDSMGPIIPDGATVAIDTANKNIIDGKIYAIEQDGLKRIKCLHRKPGGKLLIRSYNRDEYEDEITDQNDVNIIGKIFWYAVMLN
;
A
#
# COMPACT_ATOMS: atom_id res chain seq x y z
N MET A 1 0.18 -25.39 -19.65
CA MET A 1 -1.06 -25.93 -20.22
C MET A 1 -2.01 -24.76 -20.40
N LYS A 2 -2.70 -24.60 -21.54
CA LYS A 2 -3.73 -23.57 -21.74
C LYS A 2 -4.96 -24.29 -22.28
N GLU A 3 -5.89 -24.60 -21.40
CA GLU A 3 -7.12 -25.30 -21.76
C GLU A 3 -8.31 -24.76 -20.99
N ILE A 4 -9.51 -25.00 -21.53
CA ILE A 4 -10.75 -24.57 -20.90
C ILE A 4 -11.00 -25.44 -19.67
N TRP A 5 -11.51 -24.86 -18.59
CA TRP A 5 -11.64 -25.50 -17.28
C TRP A 5 -12.37 -26.85 -17.30
N TYR A 6 -13.39 -27.00 -18.15
CA TYR A 6 -14.14 -28.25 -18.24
C TYR A 6 -13.39 -29.33 -19.06
N GLU A 7 -12.48 -28.96 -19.95
CA GLU A 7 -11.60 -29.92 -20.63
C GLU A 7 -10.55 -30.47 -19.66
N LEU A 8 -9.96 -29.59 -18.84
CA LEU A 8 -9.09 -30.00 -17.74
C LEU A 8 -9.82 -30.95 -16.78
N ALA A 9 -11.05 -30.59 -16.39
CA ALA A 9 -11.86 -31.42 -15.50
C ALA A 9 -12.16 -32.80 -16.12
N LYS A 10 -12.56 -32.88 -17.39
CA LYS A 10 -12.76 -34.15 -18.10
C LYS A 10 -11.49 -34.99 -18.16
N SER A 11 -10.36 -34.35 -18.45
CA SER A 11 -9.06 -35.02 -18.50
C SER A 11 -8.69 -35.63 -17.14
N ARG A 12 -8.88 -34.88 -16.06
CA ARG A 12 -8.63 -35.33 -14.69
C ARG A 12 -9.57 -36.46 -14.26
N MET A 13 -10.88 -36.33 -14.52
CA MET A 13 -11.86 -37.38 -14.24
C MET A 13 -11.50 -38.70 -14.94
N ARG A 14 -11.06 -38.63 -16.21
CA ARG A 14 -10.62 -39.81 -16.97
C ARG A 14 -9.37 -40.45 -16.35
N LYS A 15 -8.39 -39.66 -15.90
CA LYS A 15 -7.18 -40.19 -15.22
C LYS A 15 -7.53 -40.91 -13.90
N LEU A 16 -8.50 -40.37 -13.16
CA LEU A 16 -8.91 -40.89 -11.85
C LEU A 16 -10.02 -41.96 -11.90
N GLY A 17 -10.57 -42.25 -13.08
CA GLY A 17 -11.69 -43.18 -13.22
C GLY A 17 -13.00 -42.70 -12.56
N ILE A 18 -13.20 -41.39 -12.45
CA ILE A 18 -14.38 -40.79 -11.80
C ILE A 18 -15.48 -40.62 -12.85
N SER A 19 -16.67 -41.17 -12.58
CA SER A 19 -17.83 -41.00 -13.46
C SER A 19 -18.57 -39.67 -13.19
N GLN A 20 -19.41 -39.23 -14.15
CA GLN A 20 -20.21 -38.01 -13.96
C GLN A 20 -21.23 -38.19 -12.84
N GLU A 21 -21.78 -39.39 -12.69
CA GLU A 21 -22.73 -39.75 -11.62
C GLU A 21 -22.06 -39.60 -10.25
N ARG A 22 -20.85 -40.16 -10.09
CA ARG A 22 -20.11 -40.10 -8.83
C ARG A 22 -19.71 -38.68 -8.46
N LEU A 23 -19.35 -37.85 -9.44
CA LEU A 23 -19.08 -36.43 -9.22
C LEU A 23 -20.36 -35.67 -8.84
N ALA A 24 -21.47 -35.97 -9.50
CA ALA A 24 -22.76 -35.35 -9.21
C ALA A 24 -23.24 -35.64 -7.77
N GLU A 25 -23.10 -36.90 -7.32
CA GLU A 25 -23.38 -37.32 -5.94
C GLU A 25 -22.53 -36.53 -4.93
N SER A 26 -21.23 -36.36 -5.19
CA SER A 26 -20.34 -35.63 -4.28
C SER A 26 -20.69 -34.14 -4.14
N LEU A 27 -21.30 -33.54 -5.16
CA LEU A 27 -21.65 -32.11 -5.22
C LEU A 27 -23.13 -31.83 -4.93
N ASP A 28 -23.92 -32.86 -4.61
CA ASP A 28 -25.38 -32.79 -4.42
C ASP A 28 -26.12 -32.13 -5.61
N VAL A 29 -25.76 -32.53 -6.83
CA VAL A 29 -26.39 -32.04 -8.06
C VAL A 29 -26.81 -33.20 -8.96
N THR A 30 -27.65 -32.92 -9.97
CA THR A 30 -28.04 -33.94 -10.95
C THR A 30 -26.88 -34.28 -11.90
N GLN A 31 -26.73 -35.55 -12.27
CA GLN A 31 -25.78 -36.00 -13.30
C GLN A 31 -25.96 -35.24 -14.63
N GLY A 32 -27.19 -34.91 -15.01
CA GLY A 32 -27.49 -34.09 -16.19
C GLY A 32 -26.89 -32.68 -16.12
N ALA A 33 -26.84 -32.05 -14.93
CA ALA A 33 -26.21 -30.75 -14.75
C ALA A 33 -24.69 -30.82 -14.99
N ILE A 34 -24.01 -31.83 -14.43
CA ILE A 34 -22.59 -32.12 -14.68
C ILE A 34 -22.34 -32.32 -16.17
N GLY A 35 -23.18 -33.10 -16.85
CA GLY A 35 -23.09 -33.31 -18.29
C GLY A 35 -23.26 -32.01 -19.11
N HIS A 36 -24.15 -31.10 -18.72
CA HIS A 36 -24.29 -29.80 -19.37
C HIS A 36 -23.06 -28.89 -19.19
N TRP A 37 -22.43 -28.93 -18.02
CA TRP A 37 -21.23 -28.14 -17.72
C TRP A 37 -19.99 -28.67 -18.42
N LEU A 38 -19.75 -29.98 -18.38
CA LEU A 38 -18.56 -30.61 -18.98
C LEU A 38 -18.54 -30.57 -20.51
N ASN A 39 -19.70 -30.30 -21.12
CA ASN A 39 -19.85 -30.11 -22.56
C ASN A 39 -19.97 -28.63 -22.97
N GLY A 40 -19.80 -27.69 -22.03
CA GLY A 40 -19.86 -26.25 -22.31
C GLY A 40 -21.25 -25.72 -22.71
N ARG A 41 -22.33 -26.49 -22.50
CA ARG A 41 -23.70 -26.08 -22.85
C ARG A 41 -24.30 -25.11 -21.83
N ARG A 42 -23.83 -25.15 -20.59
CA ARG A 42 -24.18 -24.22 -19.51
C ARG A 42 -22.93 -23.86 -18.71
N ILE A 43 -22.87 -22.62 -18.24
CA ILE A 43 -21.77 -22.13 -17.41
C ILE A 43 -22.29 -22.11 -15.96
N PRO A 44 -21.71 -22.93 -15.05
CA PRO A 44 -22.05 -22.87 -13.63
C PRO A 44 -21.43 -21.64 -12.94
N SER A 45 -21.85 -21.36 -11.70
CA SER A 45 -21.21 -20.31 -10.90
C SER A 45 -19.74 -20.66 -10.61
N VAL A 46 -18.94 -19.63 -10.36
CA VAL A 46 -17.52 -19.80 -10.00
C VAL A 46 -17.34 -20.72 -8.79
N GLU A 47 -18.25 -20.63 -7.82
CA GLU A 47 -18.27 -21.50 -6.64
C GLU A 47 -18.45 -22.98 -6.99
N VAL A 48 -19.37 -23.28 -7.91
CA VAL A 48 -19.60 -24.66 -8.38
C VAL A 48 -18.40 -25.17 -9.17
N ILE A 49 -17.74 -24.30 -9.97
CA ILE A 49 -16.50 -24.66 -10.68
C ILE A 49 -15.40 -25.03 -9.68
N MET A 50 -15.21 -24.24 -8.62
CA MET A 50 -14.22 -24.50 -7.59
C MET A 50 -14.53 -25.78 -6.80
N ALA A 51 -15.78 -25.99 -6.41
CA ALA A 51 -16.21 -27.21 -5.72
C ALA A 51 -15.96 -28.46 -6.57
N LEU A 52 -16.29 -28.39 -7.87
CA LEU A 52 -16.03 -29.45 -8.83
C LEU A 52 -14.53 -29.74 -8.97
N MET A 53 -13.70 -28.72 -9.15
CA MET A 53 -12.24 -28.86 -9.26
C MET A 53 -11.65 -29.53 -8.02
N LYS A 54 -12.05 -29.08 -6.84
CA LYS A 54 -11.63 -29.67 -5.57
C LYS A 54 -12.06 -31.13 -5.43
N ALA A 55 -13.29 -31.46 -5.82
CA ALA A 55 -13.79 -32.84 -5.75
C ALA A 55 -12.95 -33.82 -6.59
N ILE A 56 -12.42 -33.36 -7.72
CA ILE A 56 -11.55 -34.16 -8.61
C ILE A 56 -10.05 -33.98 -8.33
N GLY A 57 -9.69 -33.37 -7.20
CA GLY A 57 -8.29 -33.21 -6.77
C GLY A 57 -7.50 -32.27 -7.67
N LEU A 58 -8.10 -31.15 -8.07
CA LEU A 58 -7.43 -30.00 -8.68
C LEU A 58 -7.44 -28.85 -7.68
N ASP A 59 -6.31 -28.65 -7.01
CA ASP A 59 -6.07 -27.55 -6.09
C ASP A 59 -5.35 -26.39 -6.80
N ASN A 60 -5.43 -25.19 -6.22
CA ASN A 60 -4.69 -24.00 -6.66
C ASN A 60 -4.79 -23.71 -8.18
N VAL A 61 -6.01 -23.77 -8.72
CA VAL A 61 -6.26 -23.50 -10.15
C VAL A 61 -6.24 -22.00 -10.45
N SER A 62 -5.43 -21.57 -11.42
CA SER A 62 -5.37 -20.17 -11.89
C SER A 62 -5.85 -20.03 -13.33
N PHE A 63 -6.43 -18.87 -13.64
CA PHE A 63 -6.99 -18.54 -14.94
C PHE A 63 -6.33 -17.28 -15.52
N ASP A 64 -6.14 -17.24 -16.83
CA ASP A 64 -5.77 -16.00 -17.52
C ASP A 64 -6.98 -15.09 -17.78
N SER A 65 -6.72 -13.88 -18.30
CA SER A 65 -7.75 -12.89 -18.65
C SER A 65 -8.72 -13.35 -19.75
N LYS A 66 -8.48 -14.51 -20.39
CA LYS A 66 -9.36 -15.13 -21.38
C LYS A 66 -10.14 -16.31 -20.79
N GLY A 67 -10.02 -16.57 -19.48
CA GLY A 67 -10.70 -17.66 -18.78
C GLY A 67 -10.08 -19.04 -19.05
N LEU A 68 -8.85 -19.11 -19.56
CA LEU A 68 -8.12 -20.35 -19.76
C LEU A 68 -7.34 -20.71 -18.51
N VAL A 69 -7.30 -22.00 -18.16
CA VAL A 69 -6.50 -22.46 -17.03
C VAL A 69 -5.01 -22.36 -17.38
N THR A 70 -4.25 -21.66 -16.55
CA THR A 70 -2.80 -21.45 -16.70
C THR A 70 -1.96 -22.33 -15.79
N HIS A 71 -2.50 -22.69 -14.63
CA HIS A 71 -1.87 -23.57 -13.66
C HIS A 71 -2.94 -24.32 -12.85
N ALA A 72 -2.67 -25.56 -12.49
CA ALA A 72 -3.49 -26.40 -11.63
C ALA A 72 -2.59 -27.43 -10.94
N GLU A 73 -2.74 -27.60 -9.63
CA GLU A 73 -2.02 -28.59 -8.84
C GLU A 73 -2.89 -29.84 -8.70
N GLU A 74 -2.33 -31.02 -9.00
CA GLU A 74 -3.04 -32.29 -8.90
C GLU A 74 -2.86 -32.89 -7.49
N SER A 75 -3.96 -33.17 -6.79
CA SER A 75 -4.01 -33.80 -5.47
C SER A 75 -4.97 -35.00 -5.44
N GLU A 76 -5.09 -35.67 -4.30
CA GLU A 76 -6.03 -36.79 -4.14
C GLU A 76 -7.50 -36.30 -4.20
N PRO A 77 -8.39 -37.00 -4.93
CA PRO A 77 -9.78 -36.59 -5.06
C PRO A 77 -10.55 -36.74 -3.76
N THR A 78 -11.38 -35.75 -3.41
CA THR A 78 -12.12 -35.68 -2.14
C THR A 78 -13.61 -36.02 -2.32
N LEU A 79 -13.91 -37.09 -3.06
CA LEU A 79 -15.28 -37.48 -3.47
C LEU A 79 -16.21 -37.93 -2.33
N ASN A 80 -15.67 -38.22 -1.14
CA ASN A 80 -16.43 -38.72 0.01
C ASN A 80 -16.88 -37.61 0.97
N ALA A 81 -16.51 -36.36 0.72
CA ALA A 81 -17.11 -35.23 1.40
C ALA A 81 -18.43 -34.93 0.68
N HIS A 82 -19.57 -35.09 1.35
CA HIS A 82 -20.82 -34.48 0.86
C HIS A 82 -20.57 -32.97 0.79
N PHE A 83 -20.28 -32.45 -0.41
CA PHE A 83 -20.23 -31.02 -0.66
C PHE A 83 -21.67 -30.55 -0.76
N ASP A 84 -22.26 -30.34 0.39
CA ASP A 84 -23.59 -29.82 0.53
C ASP A 84 -23.56 -28.31 0.21
N ILE A 85 -23.76 -27.98 -1.07
CA ILE A 85 -23.71 -26.60 -1.60
C ILE A 85 -24.80 -25.75 -0.94
N ASP A 86 -25.88 -26.37 -0.42
CA ASP A 86 -27.03 -25.70 0.16
C ASP A 86 -26.94 -25.54 1.71
N HIS A 87 -26.15 -26.36 2.40
CA HIS A 87 -26.05 -26.27 3.88
C HIS A 87 -25.27 -25.07 4.43
N ARG A 88 -24.37 -24.43 3.66
CA ARG A 88 -23.73 -23.16 4.12
C ARG A 88 -24.68 -21.97 4.12
N ASN A 89 -25.80 -22.02 3.38
CA ASN A 89 -26.80 -20.95 3.40
C ASN A 89 -27.79 -21.05 4.56
N LYS A 90 -27.95 -22.22 5.18
CA LYS A 90 -28.86 -22.39 6.32
C LYS A 90 -28.28 -21.84 7.63
N THR A 91 -26.95 -21.76 7.76
CA THR A 91 -26.25 -21.20 8.93
C THR A 91 -25.97 -19.71 8.81
N ASN A 92 -26.36 -19.06 7.71
CA ASN A 92 -26.14 -17.64 7.46
C ASN A 92 -27.42 -16.80 7.36
N LEU A 93 -28.51 -17.27 7.97
CA LEU A 93 -29.72 -16.47 8.14
C LEU A 93 -29.58 -15.57 9.36
N LEU A 94 -30.13 -14.36 9.28
CA LEU A 94 -30.15 -13.40 10.39
C LEU A 94 -30.71 -14.04 11.67
N LYS A 95 -31.75 -14.86 11.58
CA LYS A 95 -32.35 -15.54 12.74
C LYS A 95 -31.33 -16.43 13.49
N ASP A 96 -30.40 -17.05 12.76
CA ASP A 96 -29.40 -17.95 13.34
C ASP A 96 -28.23 -17.15 13.92
N ARG A 97 -27.90 -16.01 13.30
CA ARG A 97 -26.98 -15.01 13.88
C ARG A 97 -27.53 -14.40 15.18
N LEU A 98 -28.81 -14.03 15.21
CA LEU A 98 -29.47 -13.53 16.42
C LEU A 98 -29.57 -14.59 17.53
N LYS A 99 -29.85 -15.86 17.18
CA LYS A 99 -29.79 -16.97 18.14
C LYS A 99 -28.38 -17.15 18.71
N THR A 100 -27.35 -16.98 17.89
CA THR A 100 -25.96 -17.06 18.33
C THR A 100 -25.64 -15.99 19.37
N ILE A 101 -26.14 -14.76 19.16
CA ILE A 101 -26.00 -13.66 20.13
C ILE A 101 -26.71 -14.01 21.44
N LEU A 102 -27.98 -14.42 21.38
CA LEU A 102 -28.76 -14.80 22.57
C LEU A 102 -28.06 -15.91 23.37
N PHE A 103 -27.52 -16.93 22.68
CA PHE A 103 -26.82 -18.03 23.32
C PHE A 103 -25.49 -17.61 23.96
N ARG A 104 -24.66 -16.82 23.25
CA ARG A 104 -23.33 -16.41 23.73
C ARG A 104 -23.41 -15.41 24.87
N GLU A 105 -24.32 -14.45 24.80
CA GLU A 105 -24.52 -13.45 25.85
C GLU A 105 -25.41 -13.98 26.99
N LYS A 106 -25.92 -15.21 26.87
CA LYS A 106 -26.85 -15.85 27.82
C LYS A 106 -28.10 -15.01 28.09
N LEU A 107 -28.59 -14.33 27.05
CA LEU A 107 -29.77 -13.46 27.11
C LEU A 107 -31.00 -14.17 26.57
N ASN A 108 -32.15 -13.87 27.15
CA ASN A 108 -33.45 -14.18 26.54
C ASN A 108 -33.94 -13.02 25.66
N GLN A 109 -34.96 -13.25 24.84
CA GLN A 109 -35.48 -12.24 23.90
C GLN A 109 -35.98 -10.97 24.59
N ARG A 110 -36.50 -11.06 25.83
CA ARG A 110 -36.98 -9.90 26.59
C ARG A 110 -35.82 -9.08 27.14
N GLU A 111 -34.75 -9.73 27.57
CA GLU A 111 -33.52 -9.06 28.04
C GLU A 111 -32.82 -8.35 26.89
N LEU A 112 -32.72 -8.99 25.72
CA LEU A 112 -32.19 -8.34 24.52
C LEU A 112 -33.04 -7.12 24.11
N ALA A 113 -34.37 -7.24 24.19
CA ALA A 113 -35.27 -6.12 23.92
C ALA A 113 -35.08 -4.96 24.91
N GLY A 114 -34.88 -5.27 26.19
CA GLY A 114 -34.61 -4.30 27.25
C GLY A 114 -33.29 -3.55 27.06
N LEU A 115 -32.23 -4.24 26.64
CA LEU A 115 -30.93 -3.62 26.33
C LEU A 115 -31.05 -2.62 25.18
N LEU A 116 -31.67 -3.05 24.08
CA LEU A 116 -31.81 -2.25 22.86
C LEU A 116 -32.94 -1.20 22.94
N ASN A 117 -33.62 -1.07 24.09
CA ASN A 117 -34.77 -0.18 24.27
C ASN A 117 -35.90 -0.38 23.23
N VAL A 118 -36.12 -1.63 22.79
CA VAL A 118 -37.19 -2.01 21.87
C VAL A 118 -38.23 -2.91 22.56
N SER A 119 -39.39 -3.09 21.94
CA SER A 119 -40.38 -4.03 22.47
C SER A 119 -39.94 -5.49 22.25
N ALA A 120 -40.30 -6.41 23.17
CA ALA A 120 -40.04 -7.84 23.00
C ALA A 120 -40.71 -8.41 21.72
N GLN A 121 -41.82 -7.82 21.29
CA GLN A 121 -42.47 -8.16 20.02
C GLN A 121 -41.59 -7.83 18.81
N THR A 122 -40.81 -6.75 18.88
CA THR A 122 -39.87 -6.34 17.82
C THR A 122 -38.78 -7.40 17.62
N VAL A 123 -38.17 -7.89 18.71
CA VAL A 123 -37.16 -8.96 18.66
C VAL A 123 -37.74 -10.27 18.11
N ASN A 124 -38.95 -10.63 18.54
CA ASN A 124 -39.65 -11.80 18.02
C ASN A 124 -39.96 -11.67 16.52
N ASN A 125 -40.32 -10.47 16.06
CA ASN A 125 -40.52 -10.18 14.64
C ASN A 125 -39.22 -10.36 13.84
N TRP A 126 -38.06 -9.96 14.37
CA TRP A 126 -36.78 -10.16 13.69
C TRP A 126 -36.44 -11.64 13.49
N LEU A 127 -36.66 -12.46 14.52
CA LEU A 127 -36.41 -13.90 14.48
C LEU A 127 -37.37 -14.66 13.56
N SER A 128 -38.64 -14.25 13.53
CA SER A 128 -39.68 -14.90 12.72
C SER A 128 -39.63 -14.47 11.25
N ARG A 129 -39.40 -13.18 10.97
CA ARG A 129 -39.36 -12.62 9.60
C ARG A 129 -37.98 -12.64 8.97
N ASN A 130 -36.95 -13.01 9.73
CA ASN A 130 -35.56 -13.03 9.28
C ASN A 130 -35.10 -11.68 8.68
N SER A 131 -35.56 -10.58 9.27
CA SER A 131 -35.25 -9.21 8.85
C SER A 131 -35.08 -8.29 10.06
N ILE A 132 -34.07 -7.44 10.05
CA ILE A 132 -33.82 -6.39 11.06
C ILE A 132 -33.60 -5.06 10.35
N SER A 133 -33.94 -3.96 10.99
CA SER A 133 -33.61 -2.63 10.47
C SER A 133 -32.12 -2.34 10.68
N ARG A 134 -31.54 -1.43 9.88
CA ARG A 134 -30.12 -1.09 9.99
C ARG A 134 -29.82 -0.44 11.34
N GLU A 135 -30.76 0.37 11.83
CA GLU A 135 -30.68 1.06 13.11
C GLU A 135 -30.60 0.06 14.25
N ALA A 136 -31.49 -0.94 14.29
CA ALA A 136 -31.47 -1.96 15.34
C ALA A 136 -30.24 -2.89 15.25
N ALA A 137 -29.73 -3.16 14.05
CA ALA A 137 -28.48 -3.90 13.89
C ALA A 137 -27.27 -3.09 14.39
N GLN A 138 -27.29 -1.78 14.20
CA GLN A 138 -26.28 -0.87 14.74
C GLN A 138 -26.35 -0.81 16.27
N ASP A 139 -27.53 -0.74 16.87
CA ASP A 139 -27.68 -0.78 18.34
C ASP A 139 -27.10 -2.07 18.94
N ILE A 140 -27.32 -3.22 18.30
CA ILE A 140 -26.71 -4.51 18.70
C ILE A 140 -25.18 -4.44 18.59
N SER A 141 -24.67 -3.82 17.52
CA SER A 141 -23.23 -3.66 17.31
C SER A 141 -22.59 -2.82 18.40
N GLU A 142 -23.19 -1.67 18.73
CA GLU A 142 -22.68 -0.72 19.71
C GLU A 142 -22.78 -1.25 21.15
N GLN A 143 -23.90 -1.89 21.51
CA GLN A 143 -24.12 -2.33 22.89
C GLN A 143 -23.47 -3.68 23.22
N LEU A 144 -23.38 -4.60 22.25
CA LEU A 144 -22.89 -5.96 22.48
C LEU A 144 -21.56 -6.27 21.77
N GLY A 145 -21.04 -5.34 20.96
CA GLY A 145 -19.75 -5.46 20.28
C GLY A 145 -19.74 -6.44 19.10
N TYR A 146 -20.90 -6.73 18.51
CA TYR A 146 -21.00 -7.60 17.33
C TYR A 146 -20.76 -6.82 16.04
N SER A 147 -20.19 -7.47 15.01
CA SER A 147 -19.97 -6.83 13.71
C SER A 147 -21.29 -6.54 13.00
N LEU A 148 -21.45 -5.30 12.52
CA LEU A 148 -22.62 -4.88 11.74
C LEU A 148 -22.71 -5.64 10.40
N ASP A 149 -21.58 -5.86 9.74
CA ASP A 149 -21.53 -6.57 8.46
C ASP A 149 -21.84 -8.06 8.62
N TRP A 150 -21.36 -8.66 9.71
CA TRP A 150 -21.74 -10.03 10.07
C TRP A 150 -23.24 -10.12 10.36
N LEU A 151 -23.80 -9.19 11.14
CA LEU A 151 -25.23 -9.16 11.48
C LEU A 151 -26.13 -9.05 10.25
N LEU A 152 -25.84 -8.11 9.35
CA LEU A 152 -26.68 -7.82 8.18
C LEU A 152 -26.43 -8.80 7.03
N ASN A 153 -25.17 -9.03 6.68
CA ASN A 153 -24.77 -9.72 5.46
C ASN A 153 -24.23 -11.13 5.72
N GLY A 154 -23.86 -11.44 6.96
CA GLY A 154 -23.32 -12.75 7.29
C GLY A 154 -21.86 -12.95 6.91
N VAL A 155 -21.14 -11.86 6.74
CA VAL A 155 -19.75 -11.83 6.30
C VAL A 155 -18.85 -11.44 7.48
N GLY A 156 -17.70 -12.11 7.61
CA GLY A 156 -16.70 -11.81 8.65
C GLY A 156 -16.98 -12.44 10.02
N GLU A 157 -16.22 -11.99 11.02
CA GLU A 157 -16.27 -12.52 12.39
C GLU A 157 -17.44 -11.94 13.21
N PRO A 158 -18.12 -12.74 14.07
CA PRO A 158 -19.29 -12.29 14.80
C PRO A 158 -19.05 -11.15 15.80
N LYS A 159 -17.99 -11.25 16.62
CA LYS A 159 -17.71 -10.31 17.71
C LYS A 159 -16.40 -9.60 17.43
N LEU A 160 -16.43 -8.28 17.44
CA LEU A 160 -15.25 -7.45 17.23
C LEU A 160 -14.35 -7.60 18.46
N SER A 161 -13.08 -7.96 18.24
CA SER A 161 -12.05 -7.87 19.29
C SER A 161 -11.91 -6.42 19.75
N ASP A 162 -11.41 -6.18 20.98
CA ASP A 162 -11.19 -4.81 21.49
C ASP A 162 -10.37 -3.94 20.52
N ALA A 163 -9.43 -4.55 19.78
CA ALA A 163 -8.62 -3.90 18.74
C ALA A 163 -9.41 -3.46 17.49
N SER A 164 -10.60 -4.03 17.25
CA SER A 164 -11.43 -3.78 16.06
C SER A 164 -12.67 -2.93 16.36
N ARG A 165 -12.80 -2.38 17.58
CA ARG A 165 -13.89 -1.46 17.97
C ARG A 165 -13.67 -0.03 17.45
N HIS A 166 -13.22 0.11 16.22
CA HIS A 166 -13.13 1.42 15.60
C HIS A 166 -14.55 1.86 15.22
N HIS A 167 -15.10 2.83 15.95
CA HIS A 167 -16.36 3.45 15.56
C HIS A 167 -16.21 4.03 14.16
N PRO A 168 -17.13 3.76 13.22
CA PRO A 168 -17.03 4.25 11.84
C PRO A 168 -17.07 5.79 11.72
N ALA A 169 -17.34 6.50 12.81
CA ALA A 169 -17.29 7.96 12.91
C ALA A 169 -16.02 8.50 13.60
N SER A 170 -15.08 7.64 14.02
CA SER A 170 -13.82 8.08 14.64
C SER A 170 -12.81 8.42 13.54
N GLU A 171 -12.40 9.68 13.45
CA GLU A 171 -11.28 10.09 12.58
C GLU A 171 -9.91 9.66 13.13
N ILE A 172 -9.86 9.15 14.36
CA ILE A 172 -8.63 8.69 15.01
C ILE A 172 -8.40 7.22 14.64
N PRO A 173 -7.28 6.86 13.96
CA PRO A 173 -6.99 5.49 13.56
C PRO A 173 -6.88 4.54 14.77
N PRO A 174 -6.95 3.22 14.59
CA PRO A 174 -6.83 2.24 15.67
C PRO A 174 -5.55 2.46 16.49
N GLU A 175 -5.57 2.20 17.80
CA GLU A 175 -4.39 2.36 18.68
C GLU A 175 -3.16 1.58 18.20
N SER A 176 -3.36 0.45 17.52
CA SER A 176 -2.28 -0.33 16.90
C SER A 176 -1.57 0.39 15.74
N GLU A 177 -2.19 1.42 15.18
CA GLU A 177 -1.63 2.28 14.13
C GLU A 177 -1.09 3.60 14.70
N TRP A 178 -1.19 3.82 16.01
CA TRP A 178 -0.63 5.01 16.63
C TRP A 178 0.88 4.92 16.59
N THR A 179 1.50 5.95 16.02
CA THR A 179 2.95 6.11 16.06
C THR A 179 3.31 6.91 17.30
N THR A 180 4.38 6.54 18.01
CA THR A 180 4.94 7.41 19.03
C THR A 180 5.48 8.65 18.33
N ILE A 181 4.91 9.82 18.62
CA ILE A 181 5.50 11.09 18.21
C ILE A 181 6.73 11.28 19.08
N ALA A 182 7.91 10.95 18.54
CA ALA A 182 9.15 11.35 19.16
C ALA A 182 9.30 12.88 19.00
N PRO A 183 9.80 13.60 20.03
CA PRO A 183 10.25 14.97 19.84
C PRO A 183 11.27 15.01 18.69
N TRP A 184 11.37 16.11 17.96
CA TRP A 184 12.36 16.27 16.88
C TRP A 184 13.50 17.14 17.40
N ASP A 185 14.41 16.53 18.17
CA ASP A 185 15.56 17.18 18.78
C ASP A 185 16.88 16.43 18.51
N SER A 186 17.99 17.00 18.97
CA SER A 186 19.34 16.47 18.77
C SER A 186 19.58 15.09 19.39
N GLU A 187 18.80 14.72 20.42
CA GLU A 187 18.93 13.47 21.17
C GLU A 187 17.97 12.38 20.67
N THR A 188 17.09 12.74 19.74
CA THR A 188 16.08 11.84 19.18
C THR A 188 16.77 10.77 18.34
N PRO A 189 16.62 9.46 18.65
CA PRO A 189 17.23 8.40 17.87
C PRO A 189 16.83 8.46 16.39
N LEU A 190 17.75 8.08 15.50
CA LEU A 190 17.44 7.96 14.08
C LEU A 190 16.51 6.77 13.85
N ASP A 191 15.43 7.00 13.11
CA ASP A 191 14.62 5.90 12.62
C ASP A 191 15.42 5.06 11.61
N GLY A 192 15.09 3.78 11.47
CA GLY A 192 15.76 2.85 10.55
C GLY A 192 15.74 3.31 9.09
N ASP A 193 14.79 4.17 8.70
CA ASP A 193 14.70 4.78 7.37
C ASP A 193 15.25 6.21 7.28
N GLU A 194 15.98 6.71 8.28
CA GLU A 194 16.60 8.06 8.24
C GLU A 194 18.12 8.00 8.18
N VAL A 195 18.72 9.06 7.66
CA VAL A 195 20.16 9.35 7.75
C VAL A 195 20.41 10.80 8.08
N GLU A 196 21.49 11.05 8.81
CA GLU A 196 21.99 12.39 9.06
C GLU A 196 23.03 12.78 8.00
N VAL A 197 22.93 14.01 7.51
CA VAL A 197 23.88 14.58 6.54
C VAL A 197 24.45 15.89 7.09
N PRO A 198 25.72 16.20 6.81
CA PRO A 198 26.37 17.40 7.35
C PRO A 198 25.76 18.68 6.76
N PHE A 199 25.54 19.67 7.63
CA PHE A 199 25.27 21.06 7.26
C PHE A 199 26.53 21.91 7.42
N LEU A 200 27.03 22.46 6.31
CA LEU A 200 28.18 23.34 6.26
C LEU A 200 27.73 24.80 6.44
N LYS A 201 28.64 25.65 6.95
CA LYS A 201 28.37 27.10 7.06
C LYS A 201 28.26 27.80 5.70
N ASP A 202 28.85 27.22 4.66
CA ASP A 202 29.00 27.82 3.33
C ASP A 202 29.30 26.73 2.27
N ILE A 203 28.94 27.00 1.01
CA ILE A 203 29.38 26.24 -0.17
C ILE A 203 30.91 26.24 -0.32
N GLU A 204 31.60 27.27 0.19
CA GLU A 204 33.07 27.34 0.19
C GLU A 204 33.75 26.12 0.82
N PHE A 205 33.07 25.43 1.74
CA PHE A 205 33.57 24.23 2.40
C PHE A 205 33.24 22.93 1.67
N ALA A 206 32.45 22.98 0.58
CA ALA A 206 32.15 21.82 -0.24
C ALA A 206 33.39 21.46 -1.08
N CYS A 207 34.17 20.48 -0.63
CA CYS A 207 35.32 19.95 -1.36
C CYS A 207 34.91 18.67 -2.10
N GLY A 208 35.05 18.67 -3.43
CA GLY A 208 34.61 17.58 -4.32
C GLY A 208 35.29 16.21 -4.15
N SER A 209 36.05 16.00 -3.07
CA SER A 209 36.79 14.78 -2.74
C SER A 209 36.32 14.07 -1.46
N GLY A 210 35.23 14.52 -0.82
CA GLY A 210 34.66 13.85 0.36
C GLY A 210 35.56 13.83 1.61
N LYS A 211 36.64 14.62 1.60
CA LYS A 211 37.63 14.72 2.70
C LYS A 211 37.95 16.17 3.04
N CYS A 212 36.95 16.97 3.37
CA CYS A 212 37.16 18.20 4.15
C CYS A 212 35.95 18.39 5.06
N VAL A 213 36.03 17.92 6.29
CA VAL A 213 34.99 18.19 7.32
C VAL A 213 35.59 18.88 8.56
N ASP A 214 36.91 19.08 8.63
CA ASP A 214 37.56 19.22 9.95
C ASP A 214 37.89 20.66 10.41
N MET A 215 37.44 21.72 9.72
CA MET A 215 37.71 23.10 10.21
C MET A 215 36.48 24.00 10.38
N ASP A 216 35.37 23.76 9.67
CA ASP A 216 34.22 24.69 9.71
C ASP A 216 32.84 24.02 9.77
N TYR A 217 32.82 22.72 10.02
CA TYR A 217 31.60 22.00 10.35
C TYR A 217 31.13 22.43 11.75
N ASN A 218 29.99 23.14 11.81
CA ASN A 218 29.42 23.63 13.06
C ASN A 218 28.71 22.52 13.89
N GLY A 219 28.81 21.26 13.47
CA GLY A 219 28.16 20.13 14.12
C GLY A 219 26.69 19.94 13.73
N PHE A 220 26.08 20.86 12.99
CA PHE A 220 24.67 20.73 12.60
C PHE A 220 24.51 19.68 11.49
N LYS A 221 23.41 18.93 11.59
CA LYS A 221 23.03 17.91 10.63
C LYS A 221 21.58 18.11 10.22
N LEU A 222 21.26 17.73 8.99
CA LEU A 222 19.87 17.51 8.58
C LEU A 222 19.58 16.03 8.49
N ARG A 223 18.32 15.66 8.74
CA ARG A 223 17.84 14.30 8.54
C ARG A 223 17.11 14.20 7.21
N PHE A 224 17.41 13.14 6.46
CA PHE A 224 16.68 12.78 5.25
C PHE A 224 16.22 11.33 5.35
N SER A 225 15.04 11.04 4.81
CA SER A 225 14.64 9.65 4.64
C SER A 225 15.48 8.97 3.56
N LYS A 226 15.89 7.72 3.80
CA LYS A 226 16.58 6.86 2.85
C LYS A 226 15.74 6.67 1.58
N ALA A 227 14.42 6.64 1.72
CA ALA A 227 13.49 6.64 0.59
C ALA A 227 13.67 7.85 -0.33
N THR A 228 13.84 9.06 0.22
CA THR A 228 14.10 10.28 -0.57
C THR A 228 15.43 10.18 -1.33
N LEU A 229 16.49 9.71 -0.67
CA LEU A 229 17.79 9.53 -1.30
C LEU A 229 17.76 8.47 -2.41
N ARG A 230 17.06 7.35 -2.20
CA ARG A 230 16.87 6.33 -3.25
C ARG A 230 16.11 6.89 -4.46
N ARG A 231 15.10 7.74 -4.23
CA ARG A 231 14.30 8.36 -5.31
C ARG A 231 15.13 9.25 -6.22
N ILE A 232 16.10 9.99 -5.66
CA ILE A 232 16.98 10.87 -6.43
C ILE A 232 18.24 10.16 -6.98
N GLY A 233 18.42 8.89 -6.64
CA GLY A 233 19.55 8.05 -7.08
C GLY A 233 20.82 8.23 -6.26
N ALA A 234 20.74 8.84 -5.08
CA ALA A 234 21.86 8.98 -4.16
C ALA A 234 22.01 7.74 -3.24
N PRO A 235 23.24 7.44 -2.78
CA PRO A 235 23.49 6.47 -1.73
C PRO A 235 22.60 6.72 -0.50
N SER A 236 21.91 5.67 -0.04
CA SER A 236 21.00 5.77 1.10
C SER A 236 21.69 5.93 2.45
N ASP A 237 23.02 5.92 2.50
CA ASP A 237 23.79 6.24 3.70
C ASP A 237 24.07 7.74 3.86
N GLY A 238 23.66 8.57 2.89
CA GLY A 238 23.88 10.01 2.91
C GLY A 238 25.34 10.43 2.69
N SER A 239 26.24 9.49 2.37
CA SER A 239 27.71 9.71 2.31
C SER A 239 28.15 10.78 1.30
N THR A 240 27.31 11.08 0.32
CA THR A 240 27.57 12.02 -0.77
C THR A 240 26.78 13.32 -0.64
N ILE A 241 25.94 13.42 0.37
CA ILE A 241 25.01 14.53 0.56
C ILE A 241 25.64 15.61 1.43
N LEU A 242 25.60 16.85 0.96
CA LEU A 242 26.02 18.02 1.72
C LEU A 242 24.89 19.05 1.74
N CYS A 243 24.66 19.66 2.91
CA CYS A 243 23.76 20.80 3.05
C CYS A 243 24.52 22.08 3.36
N PHE A 244 24.03 23.23 2.92
CA PHE A 244 24.58 24.55 3.26
C PHE A 244 23.56 25.65 2.94
N PRO A 245 23.71 26.87 3.50
CA PRO A 245 22.89 28.01 3.10
C PRO A 245 23.29 28.52 1.71
N ALA A 246 22.30 28.81 0.87
CA ALA A 246 22.47 29.56 -0.35
C ALA A 246 22.84 31.01 -0.02
N ARG A 247 23.71 31.61 -0.83
CA ARG A 247 24.13 33.00 -0.69
C ARG A 247 23.91 33.79 -1.98
N GLY A 248 23.43 35.00 -1.82
CA GLY A 248 23.06 35.90 -2.90
C GLY A 248 21.69 35.58 -3.49
N ASP A 249 21.25 36.46 -4.38
CA ASP A 249 19.93 36.50 -5.01
C ASP A 249 19.93 35.99 -6.46
N SER A 250 21.08 35.57 -7.00
CA SER A 250 21.16 35.12 -8.40
C SER A 250 20.24 33.94 -8.75
N MET A 251 19.82 33.17 -7.74
CA MET A 251 18.88 32.06 -7.91
C MET A 251 17.46 32.38 -7.44
N GLY A 252 17.22 33.62 -7.00
CA GLY A 252 15.89 34.12 -6.69
C GLY A 252 14.98 34.15 -7.93
N PRO A 253 13.66 33.97 -7.78
CA PRO A 253 12.96 33.69 -6.52
C PRO A 253 12.95 32.19 -6.13
N ILE A 254 13.52 31.31 -6.96
CA ILE A 254 13.42 29.84 -6.76
C ILE A 254 14.23 29.37 -5.56
N ILE A 255 15.46 29.89 -5.42
CA ILE A 255 16.30 29.67 -4.24
C ILE A 255 16.66 31.05 -3.70
N PRO A 256 15.89 31.58 -2.72
CA PRO A 256 16.19 32.84 -2.06
C PRO A 256 17.54 32.81 -1.32
N ASP A 257 18.09 34.00 -1.07
CA ASP A 257 19.23 34.15 -0.18
C ASP A 257 18.93 33.58 1.21
N GLY A 258 19.88 32.86 1.78
CA GLY A 258 19.74 32.17 3.08
C GLY A 258 18.95 30.86 3.05
N ALA A 259 18.36 30.45 1.92
CA ALA A 259 17.67 29.17 1.81
C ALA A 259 18.64 28.00 2.05
N THR A 260 18.22 26.98 2.80
CA THR A 260 19.02 25.76 2.94
C THR A 260 18.93 24.96 1.66
N VAL A 261 20.06 24.55 1.09
CA VAL A 261 20.13 23.66 -0.07
C VAL A 261 20.83 22.35 0.26
N ALA A 262 20.44 21.27 -0.41
CA ALA A 262 21.11 19.97 -0.35
C ALA A 262 21.57 19.54 -1.74
N ILE A 263 22.84 19.10 -1.81
CA ILE A 263 23.47 18.59 -3.03
C ILE A 263 23.87 17.13 -2.90
N ASP A 264 23.85 16.42 -4.03
CA ASP A 264 24.53 15.14 -4.20
C ASP A 264 25.85 15.37 -4.92
N THR A 265 26.97 15.17 -4.22
CA THR A 265 28.33 15.38 -4.73
C THR A 265 28.83 14.29 -5.68
N ALA A 266 28.20 13.12 -5.67
CA ALA A 266 28.49 12.07 -6.65
C ALA A 266 27.78 12.35 -7.99
N ASN A 267 26.66 13.07 -7.95
CA ASN A 267 25.88 13.40 -9.15
C ASN A 267 26.43 14.63 -9.88
N LYS A 268 27.42 14.39 -10.74
CA LYS A 268 28.06 15.41 -11.59
C LYS A 268 27.57 15.43 -13.04
N ASN A 269 26.63 14.55 -13.39
CA ASN A 269 26.11 14.50 -14.76
C ASN A 269 25.15 15.68 -15.00
N ILE A 270 25.47 16.51 -16.00
CA ILE A 270 24.67 17.70 -16.33
C ILE A 270 23.37 17.26 -17.00
N ILE A 271 22.24 17.65 -16.47
CA ILE A 271 20.93 17.53 -17.08
C ILE A 271 20.45 18.95 -17.34
N ASP A 272 20.15 19.26 -18.59
CA ASP A 272 19.84 20.63 -18.99
C ASP A 272 18.67 21.21 -18.18
N GLY A 273 18.84 22.44 -17.71
CA GLY A 273 17.85 23.14 -16.89
C GLY A 273 17.84 22.73 -15.42
N LYS A 274 18.73 21.84 -14.98
CA LYS A 274 18.88 21.50 -13.56
C LYS A 274 19.91 22.40 -12.89
N ILE A 275 19.79 22.48 -11.57
CA ILE A 275 20.55 23.39 -10.73
C ILE A 275 21.70 22.62 -10.09
N TYR A 276 22.88 23.23 -10.10
CA TYR A 276 24.12 22.65 -9.62
C TYR A 276 24.87 23.64 -8.74
N ALA A 277 25.57 23.09 -7.75
CA ALA A 277 26.70 23.76 -7.12
C ALA A 277 27.91 23.57 -8.04
N ILE A 278 28.53 24.67 -8.45
CA ILE A 278 29.69 24.69 -9.33
C ILE A 278 30.81 25.53 -8.74
N GLU A 279 32.02 25.25 -9.19
CA GLU A 279 33.21 26.05 -8.96
C GLU A 279 33.79 26.44 -10.32
N GLN A 280 34.07 27.72 -10.51
CA GLN A 280 34.74 28.26 -11.69
C GLN A 280 35.68 29.38 -11.24
N ASP A 281 36.94 29.32 -11.64
CA ASP A 281 37.98 30.30 -11.27
C ASP A 281 38.09 30.53 -9.75
N GLY A 282 37.88 29.48 -8.96
CA GLY A 282 37.90 29.52 -7.50
C GLY A 282 36.62 30.08 -6.85
N LEU A 283 35.63 30.50 -7.63
CA LEU A 283 34.35 31.00 -7.14
C LEU A 283 33.32 29.88 -7.10
N LYS A 284 32.76 29.59 -5.92
CA LYS A 284 31.68 28.62 -5.77
C LYS A 284 30.32 29.28 -5.80
N ARG A 285 29.40 28.74 -6.61
CA ARG A 285 28.09 29.34 -6.88
C ARG A 285 27.05 28.30 -7.22
N ILE A 286 25.79 28.66 -6.99
CA ILE A 286 24.63 27.89 -7.41
C ILE A 286 24.15 28.43 -8.74
N LYS A 287 24.06 27.59 -9.78
CA LYS A 287 23.64 27.99 -11.13
C LYS A 287 22.82 26.91 -11.83
N CYS A 288 21.98 27.33 -12.77
CA CYS A 288 21.30 26.46 -13.72
C CYS A 288 22.23 26.18 -14.91
N LEU A 289 22.40 24.91 -15.27
CA LEU A 289 23.32 24.51 -16.34
C LEU A 289 22.58 23.98 -17.57
N HIS A 290 23.04 24.37 -18.77
CA HIS A 290 22.58 23.82 -20.03
C HIS A 290 23.76 23.48 -20.94
N ARG A 291 23.84 22.25 -21.42
CA ARG A 291 24.85 21.86 -22.41
C ARG A 291 24.58 22.55 -23.74
N LYS A 292 25.65 22.94 -24.43
CA LYS A 292 25.62 23.56 -25.77
C LYS A 292 26.54 22.78 -26.72
N PRO A 293 26.28 22.84 -28.04
CA PRO A 293 27.16 22.22 -29.02
C PRO A 293 28.62 22.71 -28.89
N GLY A 294 29.57 21.86 -29.27
CA GLY A 294 30.99 22.20 -29.23
C GLY A 294 31.63 22.13 -27.84
N GLY A 295 31.04 21.36 -26.90
CA GLY A 295 31.59 21.21 -25.54
C GLY A 295 31.38 22.44 -24.64
N LYS A 296 30.53 23.38 -25.09
CA LYS A 296 30.20 24.60 -24.36
C LYS A 296 29.13 24.33 -23.29
N LEU A 297 29.17 25.13 -22.25
CA LEU A 297 28.23 25.12 -21.16
C LEU A 297 27.65 26.53 -20.98
N LEU A 298 26.33 26.62 -20.96
CA LEU A 298 25.61 27.81 -20.57
C LEU A 298 25.34 27.73 -19.06
N ILE A 299 25.87 28.70 -18.33
CA ILE A 299 25.68 28.93 -16.91
C ILE A 299 24.67 30.06 -16.76
N ARG A 300 23.56 29.79 -16.09
CA ARG A 300 22.42 30.70 -16.01
C ARG A 300 21.96 30.90 -14.58
N SER A 301 21.72 32.16 -14.23
CA SER A 301 21.00 32.58 -13.03
C SER A 301 19.48 32.44 -13.24
N TYR A 302 18.72 32.15 -12.19
CA TYR A 302 17.25 32.23 -12.28
C TYR A 302 16.78 33.69 -12.23
N ASN A 303 17.44 34.54 -11.46
CA ASN A 303 17.23 35.99 -11.46
C ASN A 303 17.89 36.59 -12.72
N ARG A 304 17.18 36.54 -13.84
CA ARG A 304 17.69 36.97 -15.15
C ARG A 304 17.64 38.48 -15.37
N ASP A 305 16.93 39.21 -14.52
CA ASP A 305 16.81 40.66 -14.64
C ASP A 305 18.08 41.36 -14.13
N GLU A 306 18.81 40.72 -13.21
CA GLU A 306 20.02 41.26 -12.60
C GLU A 306 21.31 40.55 -13.02
N TYR A 307 21.19 39.34 -13.59
CA TYR A 307 22.35 38.51 -13.94
C TYR A 307 22.27 38.01 -15.39
N GLU A 308 23.34 38.29 -16.14
CA GLU A 308 23.49 37.81 -17.52
C GLU A 308 23.84 36.31 -17.59
N ASP A 309 23.60 35.75 -18.77
CA ASP A 309 23.97 34.38 -19.12
C ASP A 309 25.48 34.30 -19.41
N GLU A 310 26.16 33.30 -18.86
CA GLU A 310 27.58 33.06 -19.11
C GLU A 310 27.76 31.81 -19.99
N ILE A 311 28.62 31.89 -21.01
CA ILE A 311 28.97 30.74 -21.86
C ILE A 311 30.46 30.45 -21.72
N THR A 312 30.79 29.23 -21.31
CA THR A 312 32.18 28.78 -21.12
C THR A 312 32.39 27.38 -21.67
N ASP A 313 33.62 26.89 -21.70
CA ASP A 313 33.89 25.46 -21.96
C ASP A 313 33.50 24.64 -20.74
N GLN A 314 32.85 23.49 -20.95
CA GLN A 314 32.43 22.63 -19.85
C GLN A 314 33.61 22.17 -18.96
N ASN A 315 34.81 22.08 -19.54
CA ASN A 315 36.02 21.66 -18.83
C ASN A 315 36.54 22.73 -17.84
N ASP A 316 36.13 23.98 -18.00
CA ASP A 316 36.54 25.09 -17.12
C ASP A 316 35.65 25.19 -15.87
N VAL A 317 34.64 24.32 -15.76
CA VAL A 317 33.65 24.33 -14.68
C VAL A 317 33.72 23.01 -13.92
N ASN A 318 34.12 23.09 -12.66
CA ASN A 318 34.06 21.95 -11.75
C ASN A 318 32.65 21.84 -11.16
N ILE A 319 31.98 20.72 -11.40
CA ILE A 319 30.66 20.44 -10.81
C ILE A 319 30.89 19.82 -9.43
N ILE A 320 30.48 20.57 -8.41
CA ILE A 320 30.57 20.12 -7.02
C ILE A 320 29.48 19.08 -6.74
N GLY A 321 28.25 19.35 -7.19
CA GLY A 321 27.13 18.42 -7.05
C GLY A 321 25.82 19.00 -7.57
N LYS A 322 24.85 18.11 -7.79
CA LYS A 322 23.51 18.48 -8.23
C LYS A 322 22.63 18.82 -7.05
N ILE A 323 21.93 19.95 -7.10
CA ILE A 323 20.90 20.29 -6.11
C ILE A 323 19.66 19.44 -6.36
N PHE A 324 19.17 18.80 -5.30
CA PHE A 324 17.96 17.98 -5.35
C PHE A 324 16.87 18.43 -4.39
N TRP A 325 17.22 19.27 -3.41
CA TRP A 325 16.29 19.76 -2.40
C TRP A 325 16.72 21.14 -1.89
N TYR A 326 15.74 21.96 -1.53
CA TYR A 326 15.94 23.21 -0.80
C TYR A 326 14.76 23.48 0.13
N ALA A 327 15.00 24.28 1.17
CA ALA A 327 13.96 24.78 2.07
C ALA A 327 14.19 26.26 2.38
N VAL A 328 13.09 26.99 2.52
CA VAL A 328 13.06 28.42 2.83
C VAL A 328 12.44 28.57 4.21
N MET A 329 13.09 29.33 5.08
CA MET A 329 12.48 29.78 6.33
C MET A 329 11.92 31.18 6.14
N LEU A 330 10.62 31.33 6.40
CA LEU A 330 9.95 32.62 6.39
C LEU A 330 9.95 33.13 7.83
N ASN A 331 10.62 34.25 8.07
CA ASN A 331 10.59 34.94 9.36
C ASN A 331 9.40 35.88 9.47
#